data_AF-A0A9D8ML66-F1
#
_entry.id   AF-A0A9D8ML66-F1
#
_cell.length_a   1.000
_cell.length_b   1.000
_cell.length_c   1.000
_cell.angle_alpha   90.00
_cell.angle_beta   90.00
_cell.angle_gamma   90.00
#
_symmetry.space_group_name_H-M   'P 1'
#
loop_
_entity.id
_entity.type
_entity.pdbx_description
1 polymer ?
#
loop_
_entity_poly.entity_id
_entity_poly.type
_entity_poly.pdbx_seq_one_letter_code
_entity_poly.pdbx_strand_id
1 'polypeptide(L)'
;MLKKAFLTAAAASLALVFAGCSSFQTATNLNNVKLTTDPDRTAVAHVHGEVWGIYLLGCIPFFTGSTISPERCALFEDNVTIPRAVGMVTKTTQARLNAPYLDNMQTESTSCWLFPTILFWYKSIQVSGNALR
;
A
#
# COMPACT_ATOMS: atom_id res chain seq x y z
N MET A 1 -16.02 -33.33 -12.86
CA MET A 1 -16.50 -32.12 -12.17
C MET A 1 -15.46 -31.53 -11.21
N LEU A 2 -14.79 -32.36 -10.40
CA LEU A 2 -13.75 -31.92 -9.45
C LEU A 2 -12.60 -31.10 -10.08
N LYS A 3 -12.08 -31.48 -11.25
CA LYS A 3 -11.04 -30.71 -11.98
C LYS A 3 -11.49 -29.30 -12.37
N LYS A 4 -12.76 -29.14 -12.76
CA LYS A 4 -13.32 -27.84 -13.15
C LYS A 4 -13.52 -26.95 -11.93
N ALA A 5 -14.03 -27.52 -10.83
CA ALA A 5 -14.18 -26.83 -9.55
C ALA A 5 -12.84 -26.41 -8.94
N PHE A 6 -11.80 -27.24 -9.07
CA PHE A 6 -10.45 -26.89 -8.64
C PHE A 6 -9.86 -25.74 -9.46
N LEU A 7 -10.04 -25.76 -10.78
CA LEU A 7 -9.60 -24.67 -11.67
C LEU A 7 -10.32 -23.35 -11.39
N THR A 8 -11.63 -23.37 -11.15
CA THR A 8 -12.35 -22.14 -10.77
C THR A 8 -11.97 -21.64 -9.38
N ALA A 9 -11.75 -22.54 -8.41
CA ALA A 9 -11.27 -22.15 -7.09
C ALA A 9 -9.86 -21.54 -7.16
N ALA A 10 -8.96 -22.12 -7.96
CA ALA A 10 -7.62 -21.60 -8.19
C ALA A 10 -7.65 -20.24 -8.92
N ALA A 11 -8.52 -20.06 -9.91
CA ALA A 11 -8.67 -18.78 -10.60
C ALA A 11 -9.27 -17.70 -9.69
N ALA A 12 -10.23 -18.05 -8.84
CA ALA A 12 -10.85 -17.13 -7.88
C ALA A 12 -9.88 -16.73 -6.76
N SER A 13 -9.09 -17.67 -6.23
CA SER A 13 -8.04 -17.34 -5.25
C SER A 13 -6.94 -16.49 -5.88
N LEU A 14 -6.56 -16.76 -7.12
CA LEU A 14 -5.63 -15.91 -7.87
C LEU A 14 -6.22 -14.50 -8.09
N ALA A 15 -7.51 -14.39 -8.42
CA ALA A 15 -8.22 -13.12 -8.55
C ALA A 15 -8.31 -12.32 -7.24
N LEU A 16 -8.43 -13.00 -6.09
CA LEU A 16 -8.41 -12.36 -4.77
C LEU A 16 -7.01 -11.87 -4.40
N VAL A 17 -5.96 -12.59 -4.79
CA VAL A 17 -4.58 -12.07 -4.74
C VAL A 17 -4.43 -10.85 -5.67
N PHE A 18 -5.21 -10.75 -6.73
CA PHE A 18 -5.22 -9.61 -7.65
C PHE A 18 -6.12 -8.43 -7.21
N ALA A 19 -6.78 -8.50 -6.06
CA ALA A 19 -7.58 -7.39 -5.53
C ALA A 19 -6.70 -6.43 -4.71
N GLY A 20 -6.28 -5.32 -5.32
CA GLY A 20 -5.73 -4.15 -4.64
C GLY A 20 -4.29 -4.29 -4.14
N CYS A 21 -3.33 -4.12 -5.04
CA CYS A 21 -1.89 -4.15 -4.74
C CYS A 21 -1.38 -2.87 -4.08
N SER A 22 -2.27 -1.89 -3.95
CA SER A 22 -2.09 -0.67 -3.19
C SER A 22 -3.32 -0.42 -2.35
N SER A 23 -3.16 0.16 -1.18
CA SER A 23 -4.26 0.53 -0.30
C SER A 23 -3.96 1.86 0.39
N PHE A 24 -5.01 2.59 0.74
CA PHE A 24 -4.93 3.79 1.57
C PHE A 24 -6.09 3.77 2.57
N GLN A 25 -5.74 3.74 3.85
CA GLN A 25 -6.68 3.65 4.97
C GLN A 25 -6.49 4.86 5.89
N THR A 26 -7.59 5.26 6.53
CA THR A 26 -7.62 6.41 7.43
C THR A 26 -8.38 6.07 8.70
N ALA A 27 -7.79 6.35 9.85
CA ALA A 27 -8.46 6.28 11.15
C ALA A 27 -8.73 7.71 11.65
N THR A 28 -10.00 8.07 11.78
CA THR A 28 -10.44 9.41 12.23
C THR A 28 -10.91 9.43 13.68
N ASN A 29 -11.27 8.28 14.26
CA ASN A 29 -11.57 8.20 15.69
C ASN A 29 -10.26 8.12 16.49
N LEU A 30 -9.82 9.26 17.00
CA LEU A 30 -8.58 9.40 17.76
C LEU A 30 -8.79 9.33 19.29
N ASN A 31 -10.02 9.06 19.75
CA ASN A 31 -10.37 8.96 21.18
C ASN A 31 -9.84 10.13 22.05
N ASN A 32 -9.88 11.36 21.52
CA ASN A 32 -9.36 12.58 22.16
C ASN A 32 -7.86 12.57 22.51
N VAL A 33 -7.06 11.70 21.88
CA VAL A 33 -5.59 11.70 22.04
C VAL A 33 -4.97 12.68 21.05
N LYS A 34 -4.06 13.54 21.53
CA LYS A 34 -3.28 14.43 20.66
C LYS A 34 -2.15 13.64 19.99
N LEU A 35 -2.15 13.58 18.66
CA LEU A 35 -1.15 12.85 17.86
C LEU A 35 -0.05 13.74 17.27
N THR A 36 0.09 14.97 17.77
CA THR A 36 1.16 15.88 17.38
C THR A 36 1.60 16.72 18.56
N THR A 37 2.87 17.11 18.57
CA THR A 37 3.44 18.04 19.55
C THR A 37 3.28 19.50 19.13
N ASP A 38 2.96 19.76 17.86
CA ASP A 38 2.76 21.10 17.33
C ASP A 38 1.53 21.77 18.02
N PRO A 39 1.70 22.96 18.63
CA PRO A 39 0.59 23.65 19.29
C PRO A 39 -0.41 24.29 18.32
N ASP A 40 0.02 24.61 17.09
CA ASP A 40 -0.78 25.34 16.10
C ASP A 40 -1.54 24.42 15.15
N ARG A 41 -1.39 23.09 15.32
CA ARG A 41 -1.95 22.09 14.42
C ARG A 41 -2.79 21.06 15.13
N THR A 42 -3.80 20.58 14.43
CA THR A 42 -4.72 19.54 14.91
C THR A 42 -4.58 18.29 14.05
N ALA A 43 -4.38 17.14 14.69
CA ALA A 43 -4.42 15.85 14.01
C ALA A 43 -5.85 15.52 13.58
N VAL A 44 -6.08 15.37 12.27
CA VAL A 44 -7.40 15.09 11.70
C VAL A 44 -7.61 13.61 11.40
N ALA A 45 -6.54 12.85 11.18
CA ALA A 45 -6.57 11.40 10.99
C ALA A 45 -5.19 10.79 11.19
N HIS A 46 -5.14 9.50 11.50
CA HIS A 46 -3.97 8.66 11.21
C HIS A 46 -4.16 8.00 9.85
N VAL A 47 -3.16 8.07 8.98
CA VAL A 47 -3.20 7.51 7.64
C VAL A 47 -2.21 6.36 7.52
N HIS A 48 -2.59 5.34 6.77
CA HIS A 48 -1.75 4.20 6.43
C HIS A 48 -1.92 3.89 4.95
N GLY A 49 -0.82 3.83 4.22
CA GLY A 49 -0.81 3.39 2.84
C GLY A 49 0.15 2.23 2.64
N GLU A 50 -0.27 1.25 1.85
CA GLU A 50 0.55 0.11 1.49
C GLU A 50 0.64 0.02 -0.03
N VAL A 51 1.81 -0.35 -0.53
CA VAL A 51 2.02 -0.73 -1.93
C VAL A 51 2.85 -2.00 -1.91
N TRP A 52 2.33 -3.07 -2.50
CA TRP A 52 3.03 -4.33 -2.65
C TRP A 52 3.05 -4.80 -4.10
N GLY A 53 3.88 -5.81 -4.38
CA GLY A 53 3.99 -6.37 -5.71
C GLY A 53 4.85 -7.61 -5.80
N ILE A 54 4.65 -8.35 -6.89
CA ILE A 54 5.42 -9.50 -7.30
C ILE A 54 6.39 -9.13 -8.41
N TYR A 55 7.64 -9.52 -8.23
CA TYR A 55 8.75 -9.28 -9.13
C TYR A 55 9.28 -10.60 -9.68
N LEU A 56 9.54 -10.63 -10.99
CA LEU A 56 10.28 -11.72 -11.62
C LEU A 56 11.78 -11.49 -11.40
N LEU A 57 12.48 -12.52 -10.91
CA LEU A 57 13.91 -12.51 -10.55
C LEU A 57 14.30 -11.38 -9.60
N GLY A 58 13.35 -10.84 -8.83
CA GLY A 58 13.56 -9.72 -7.92
C GLY A 58 13.69 -8.35 -8.57
N CYS A 59 13.69 -8.24 -9.90
CA CYS A 59 14.01 -7.02 -10.63
C CYS A 59 12.88 -6.52 -11.53
N ILE A 60 12.19 -7.42 -12.23
CA ILE A 60 11.18 -7.03 -13.22
C ILE A 60 9.82 -6.98 -12.51
N PRO A 61 9.17 -5.80 -12.41
CA PRO A 61 7.85 -5.70 -11.79
C PRO A 61 6.87 -6.48 -12.66
N PHE A 62 6.46 -7.65 -12.19
CA PHE A 62 5.47 -8.46 -12.89
C PHE A 62 4.07 -7.90 -12.60
N PHE A 63 3.83 -7.58 -11.33
CA PHE A 63 2.57 -7.08 -10.84
C PHE A 63 2.76 -6.23 -9.59
N THR A 64 2.28 -4.98 -9.57
CA THR A 64 2.53 -4.04 -8.47
C THR A 64 1.31 -3.19 -8.15
N GLY A 65 1.27 -2.56 -6.98
CA GLY A 65 0.31 -1.51 -6.65
C GLY A 65 0.51 -0.24 -7.45
N SER A 66 -0.59 0.34 -7.92
CA SER A 66 -0.55 1.67 -8.51
C SER A 66 -0.40 2.73 -7.42
N THR A 67 0.71 3.46 -7.50
CA THR A 67 1.02 4.61 -6.65
C THR A 67 0.33 5.89 -7.15
N ILE A 68 -0.22 5.86 -8.37
CA ILE A 68 -0.98 6.96 -8.97
C ILE A 68 -2.47 6.84 -8.62
N SER A 69 -3.00 5.61 -8.65
CA SER A 69 -4.40 5.29 -8.36
C SER A 69 -4.47 4.21 -7.26
N PRO A 70 -4.49 4.60 -5.98
CA PRO A 70 -4.62 3.66 -4.87
C PRO A 70 -5.81 2.73 -5.06
N GLU A 71 -5.76 1.53 -4.48
CA GLU A 71 -6.77 0.45 -4.62
C GLU A 71 -6.76 -0.23 -6.00
N ARG A 72 -5.76 0.10 -6.85
CA ARG A 72 -5.55 -0.56 -8.14
C ARG A 72 -4.20 -1.27 -8.19
N CYS A 73 -4.13 -2.27 -9.05
CA CYS A 73 -2.86 -2.87 -9.46
C CYS A 73 -2.44 -2.32 -10.82
N ALA A 74 -1.14 -2.17 -11.00
CA ALA A 74 -0.46 -1.86 -12.24
C ALA A 74 0.33 -3.10 -12.68
N LEU A 75 0.21 -3.46 -13.95
CA LEU A 75 1.00 -4.53 -14.55
C LEU A 75 2.20 -3.89 -15.25
N PHE A 76 3.43 -4.28 -14.88
CA PHE A 76 4.69 -3.81 -15.48
C PHE A 76 5.02 -2.30 -15.41
N GLU A 77 4.12 -1.44 -14.94
CA GLU A 77 4.33 0.01 -14.97
C GLU A 77 4.90 0.58 -13.67
N ASP A 78 4.51 0.03 -12.52
CA ASP A 78 4.83 0.63 -11.23
C ASP A 78 5.90 -0.15 -10.46
N ASN A 79 6.67 0.58 -9.66
CA ASN A 79 7.72 0.01 -8.83
C ASN A 79 7.44 0.26 -7.34
N VAL A 80 7.39 -0.82 -6.58
CA VAL A 80 7.28 -0.85 -5.12
C VAL A 80 8.56 -0.24 -4.53
N THR A 81 8.54 1.07 -4.34
CA THR A 81 9.68 1.88 -3.88
C THR A 81 9.21 2.91 -2.89
N ILE A 82 10.07 3.25 -1.93
CA ILE A 82 9.76 4.19 -0.85
C ILE A 82 9.28 5.56 -1.40
N PRO A 83 9.96 6.21 -2.36
CA PRO A 83 9.52 7.52 -2.84
C PRO A 83 8.12 7.50 -3.47
N ARG A 84 7.77 6.41 -4.16
CA ARG A 84 6.44 6.26 -4.77
C ARG A 84 5.35 6.00 -3.75
N ALA A 85 5.61 5.15 -2.76
CA ALA A 85 4.67 4.89 -1.67
C ALA A 85 4.42 6.15 -0.81
N VAL A 86 5.48 6.88 -0.45
CA VAL A 86 5.38 8.18 0.26
C VAL A 86 4.65 9.22 -0.60
N GLY A 87 4.95 9.28 -1.90
CA GLY A 87 4.24 10.16 -2.85
C GLY A 87 2.75 9.84 -2.96
N MET A 88 2.40 8.55 -2.98
CA MET A 88 1.01 8.09 -2.97
C MET A 88 0.28 8.52 -1.70
N VAL A 89 0.87 8.29 -0.52
CA VAL A 89 0.26 8.65 0.77
C VAL A 89 0.10 10.16 0.91
N THR A 90 1.13 10.94 0.59
CA THR A 90 1.08 12.42 0.72
C THR A 90 0.06 13.03 -0.24
N LYS A 91 0.04 12.60 -1.51
CA LYS A 91 -0.96 13.04 -2.50
C LYS A 91 -2.38 12.66 -2.08
N THR A 92 -2.58 11.42 -1.62
CA THR A 92 -3.91 10.94 -1.23
C THR A 92 -4.40 11.59 0.05
N THR A 93 -3.50 11.88 1.01
CA THR A 93 -3.82 12.64 2.23
C THR A 93 -4.29 14.05 1.90
N GLN A 94 -3.56 14.78 1.06
CA GLN A 94 -3.98 16.11 0.63
C GLN A 94 -5.32 16.07 -0.13
N ALA A 95 -5.49 15.12 -1.05
CA ALA A 95 -6.67 15.03 -1.89
C ALA A 95 -7.94 14.58 -1.13
N ARG A 96 -7.83 13.61 -0.21
CA ARG A 96 -8.99 13.03 0.51
C ARG A 96 -9.30 13.74 1.83
N LEU A 97 -8.29 14.28 2.53
CA LEU A 97 -8.44 14.85 3.88
C LEU A 97 -8.20 16.37 3.94
N ASN A 98 -7.72 16.98 2.87
CA ASN A 98 -7.32 18.40 2.84
C ASN A 98 -6.42 18.75 4.06
N ALA A 99 -5.40 17.91 4.26
CA ALA A 99 -4.44 17.99 5.35
C ALA A 99 -3.03 18.16 4.74
N PRO A 100 -2.45 19.38 4.76
CA PRO A 100 -1.21 19.67 4.06
C PRO A 100 0.05 19.19 4.78
N TYR A 101 -0.11 18.58 5.96
CA TYR A 101 1.00 18.19 6.82
C TYR A 101 0.85 16.75 7.29
N LEU A 102 1.97 16.04 7.33
CA LEU A 102 2.09 14.68 7.89
C LEU A 102 3.18 14.70 8.95
N ASP A 103 2.84 14.26 10.15
CA ASP A 103 3.74 14.16 11.29
C ASP A 103 3.98 12.70 11.66
N ASN A 104 5.13 12.45 12.29
CA ASN A 104 5.57 11.14 12.79
C ASN A 104 5.47 10.02 11.74
N MET A 105 5.89 10.32 10.51
CA MET A 105 5.82 9.39 9.39
C MET A 105 6.77 8.20 9.59
N GLN A 106 6.27 6.99 9.40
CA GLN A 106 7.05 5.76 9.43
C GLN A 106 6.96 5.04 8.10
N THR A 107 8.00 4.28 7.78
CA THR A 107 8.05 3.45 6.57
C THR A 107 8.61 2.09 6.92
N GLU A 108 7.94 1.05 6.47
CA GLU A 108 8.40 -0.33 6.56
C GLU A 108 8.59 -0.89 5.15
N SER A 109 9.68 -1.61 4.94
CA SER A 109 10.00 -2.24 3.66
C SER A 109 10.25 -3.72 3.85
N THR A 110 9.46 -4.54 3.17
CA THR A 110 9.60 -6.00 3.18
C THR A 110 9.98 -6.49 1.79
N SER A 111 10.94 -7.40 1.73
CA SER A 111 11.33 -8.09 0.49
C SER A 111 11.68 -9.53 0.79
N CYS A 112 10.97 -10.48 0.18
CA CYS A 112 11.23 -11.90 0.32
C CYS A 112 10.95 -12.65 -0.98
N TRP A 113 11.56 -13.82 -1.14
CA TRP A 113 11.27 -14.71 -2.26
C TRP A 113 10.07 -15.59 -1.92
N LEU A 114 9.26 -15.94 -2.93
CA LEU A 114 8.07 -16.77 -2.75
C LEU A 114 8.41 -18.25 -2.92
N PHE A 115 8.55 -18.96 -1.79
CA PHE A 115 8.74 -20.42 -1.76
C PHE A 115 7.60 -21.16 -2.48
N PRO A 116 7.87 -22.22 -3.27
CA PRO A 116 9.16 -22.89 -3.51
C PRO A 116 10.00 -22.27 -4.65
N THR A 117 9.52 -21.20 -5.29
CA THR A 117 10.14 -20.64 -6.49
C THR A 117 11.09 -19.49 -6.17
N ILE A 118 12.35 -19.59 -6.58
CA ILE A 118 13.31 -18.47 -6.57
C ILE A 118 13.03 -17.41 -7.65
N LEU A 119 12.09 -17.69 -8.56
CA LEU A 119 11.72 -16.81 -9.67
C LEU A 119 10.86 -15.63 -9.24
N PHE A 120 10.01 -15.80 -8.21
CA PHE A 120 9.08 -14.76 -7.80
C PHE A 120 9.48 -14.16 -6.46
N TRP A 121 9.45 -12.84 -6.40
CA TRP A 121 9.82 -12.05 -5.24
C TRP A 121 8.66 -11.17 -4.84
N TYR A 122 8.29 -11.20 -3.57
CA TYR A 122 7.37 -10.28 -2.97
C TYR A 122 8.13 -9.05 -2.46
N LYS A 123 7.63 -7.86 -2.79
CA LYS A 123 8.07 -6.59 -2.20
C LYS A 123 6.86 -5.84 -1.68
N SER A 124 6.95 -5.25 -0.50
CA SER A 124 5.95 -4.34 0.05
C SER A 124 6.62 -3.14 0.70
N ILE A 125 6.02 -1.97 0.52
CA ILE A 125 6.30 -0.75 1.27
C ILE A 125 5.02 -0.32 1.97
N GLN A 126 5.10 -0.13 3.27
CA GLN A 126 4.05 0.47 4.08
C GLN A 126 4.51 1.84 4.57
N VAL A 127 3.60 2.80 4.56
CA VAL A 127 3.84 4.17 5.04
C VAL A 127 2.69 4.58 5.94
N SER A 128 2.99 5.02 7.16
CA SER A 128 1.98 5.53 8.10
C SER A 128 2.37 6.91 8.61
N GLY A 129 1.39 7.68 9.08
CA GLY A 129 1.63 9.01 9.66
C GLY A 129 0.36 9.69 10.14
N ASN A 130 0.52 10.81 10.84
CA ASN A 130 -0.59 11.61 11.36
C ASN A 130 -0.85 12.80 10.44
N ALA A 131 -2.03 12.84 9.82
CA ALA A 131 -2.44 13.95 8.98
C ALA A 131 -2.86 15.13 9.88
N LEU A 132 -2.24 16.29 9.67
CA LEU A 132 -2.49 17.49 10.46
C LEU A 132 -3.09 18.62 9.60
N ARG A 133 -3.89 19.47 10.25
CA ARG A 133 -4.37 20.73 9.73
C ARG A 133 -3.95 21.88 10.63
#